data_AF-A0AA38IT61-F1
#
_entry.id   AF-A0AA38IT61-F1
#
_cell.length_a   1.000
_cell.length_b   1.000
_cell.length_c   1.000
_cell.angle_alpha   90.00
_cell.angle_beta   90.00
_cell.angle_gamma   90.00
#
_symmetry.space_group_name_H-M   'P 1'
#
loop_
_entity.id
_entity.type
_entity.pdbx_description
1 polymer ?
#
loop_
_entity_poly.entity_id
_entity_poly.type
_entity_poly.pdbx_seq_one_letter_code
_entity_poly.pdbx_strand_id
1 'polypeptide(L)'
;MSQAEKREVPPAIKNILKADIEISKRFVLWANQFLPLRSLRIHYKALEITCHGIPWFAFWIAFTWLFNNTSLIQLQVNILIGLLLDIILIAIAKAYFRRRRPVANSDDALGQIGPDVFSFPSGHASRAVFVTYFFINLYPLPIYCIPPLLAWTTSVCLSRILMNRHYILDVLGGVMFGLIVAWTVSFIWLDESAAVYLMSFLSDDKIDGGDYHV
;
A
#
# COMPACT_ATOMS: atom_id res chain seq x y z
N MET A 1 21.22 14.58 -26.04
CA MET A 1 20.39 14.13 -24.89
C MET A 1 19.36 15.22 -24.62
N SER A 2 18.09 14.94 -24.92
CA SER A 2 16.98 15.88 -24.76
C SER A 2 16.85 16.33 -23.30
N GLN A 3 16.97 17.63 -23.03
CA GLN A 3 16.55 18.20 -21.74
C GLN A 3 15.06 17.91 -21.60
N ALA A 4 14.69 16.95 -20.76
CA ALA A 4 13.29 16.71 -20.43
C ALA A 4 12.72 18.00 -19.84
N GLU A 5 11.79 18.60 -20.58
CA GLU A 5 11.11 19.85 -20.22
C GLU A 5 10.56 19.70 -18.79
N LYS A 6 11.05 20.53 -17.86
CA LYS A 6 10.57 20.48 -16.47
C LYS A 6 9.10 20.87 -16.48
N ARG A 7 8.21 19.92 -16.15
CA ARG A 7 6.76 20.13 -16.05
C ARG A 7 6.48 21.44 -15.28
N GLU A 8 5.86 22.40 -15.96
CA GLU A 8 5.48 23.66 -15.34
C GLU A 8 4.28 23.46 -14.42
N VAL A 9 4.54 23.50 -13.11
CA VAL A 9 3.48 23.40 -12.10
C VAL A 9 2.83 24.78 -11.89
N PRO A 10 1.49 24.88 -11.90
CA PRO A 10 0.78 26.14 -11.64
C PRO A 10 1.22 26.81 -10.33
N PRO A 11 1.24 28.16 -10.26
CA PRO A 11 1.68 28.90 -9.07
C PRO A 11 0.93 28.52 -7.78
N ALA A 12 -0.38 28.32 -7.87
CA ALA A 12 -1.20 27.92 -6.72
C ALA A 12 -0.75 26.55 -6.14
N ILE A 13 -0.51 25.56 -7.00
CA ILE A 13 -0.05 24.24 -6.58
C ILE A 13 1.36 24.33 -5.98
N LYS A 14 2.25 25.15 -6.55
CA LYS A 14 3.58 25.41 -5.96
C LYS A 14 3.49 25.94 -4.54
N ASN A 15 2.55 26.84 -4.26
CA ASN A 15 2.36 27.39 -2.91
C ASN A 15 1.87 26.33 -1.92
N ILE A 16 0.91 25.49 -2.34
CA ILE A 16 0.43 24.35 -1.52
C ILE A 16 1.56 23.38 -1.21
N LEU A 17 2.36 23.02 -2.22
CA LEU A 17 3.49 22.10 -2.04
C LEU A 17 4.56 22.68 -1.11
N LYS A 18 4.84 23.99 -1.19
CA LYS A 18 5.76 24.67 -0.27
C LYS A 18 5.22 24.66 1.16
N ALA A 19 3.93 24.94 1.34
CA ALA A 19 3.29 24.89 2.65
C ALA A 19 3.35 23.47 3.25
N ASP A 20 3.05 22.43 2.46
CA ASP A 20 3.15 21.03 2.90
C ASP A 20 4.57 20.65 3.32
N ILE A 21 5.60 21.09 2.59
CA ILE A 21 7.01 20.89 2.97
C ILE A 21 7.29 21.51 4.35
N GLU A 22 6.86 22.75 4.57
CA GLU A 22 7.11 23.46 5.83
C GLU A 22 6.35 22.85 7.01
N ILE A 23 5.06 22.55 6.81
CA ILE A 23 4.22 21.92 7.84
C ILE A 23 4.78 20.54 8.20
N SER A 24 5.16 19.73 7.20
CA SER A 24 5.75 18.40 7.41
C SER A 24 7.04 18.50 8.24
N LYS A 25 7.93 19.45 7.91
CA LYS A 25 9.17 19.67 8.66
C LYS A 25 8.90 20.08 10.10
N ARG A 26 8.00 21.04 10.32
CA ARG A 26 7.62 21.49 11.67
C ARG A 26 7.05 20.34 12.50
N PHE A 27 6.18 19.53 11.90
CA PHE A 27 5.61 18.36 12.56
C PHE A 27 6.70 17.36 12.97
N VAL A 28 7.65 17.05 12.08
CA VAL A 28 8.76 16.14 12.40
C VAL A 28 9.66 16.72 13.50
N LEU A 29 9.98 18.01 13.45
CA LEU A 29 10.79 18.66 14.49
C LEU A 29 10.09 18.64 15.85
N TRP A 30 8.81 18.98 15.89
CA TRP A 30 7.97 18.89 17.09
C TRP A 30 7.91 17.47 17.64
N ALA A 31 7.64 16.47 16.79
CA ALA A 31 7.57 15.08 17.20
C ALA A 31 8.90 14.58 17.79
N ASN A 32 10.05 15.02 17.25
CA ASN A 32 11.37 14.68 17.77
C ASN A 32 11.68 15.29 19.16
N GLN A 33 10.89 16.27 19.64
CA GLN A 33 11.02 16.78 21.01
C GLN A 33 10.59 15.74 22.06
N PHE A 34 9.76 14.76 21.67
CA PHE A 34 9.34 13.68 22.54
C PHE A 34 10.30 12.49 22.44
N LEU A 35 11.01 12.20 23.54
CA LEU A 35 11.98 11.10 23.67
C LEU A 35 11.49 9.73 23.15
N PRO A 36 10.23 9.30 23.40
CA PRO A 36 9.73 8.03 22.87
C PRO A 36 9.73 8.00 21.33
N LEU A 37 9.25 9.07 20.68
CA LEU A 37 9.16 9.13 19.22
C LEU A 37 10.54 9.16 18.55
N ARG A 38 11.57 9.66 19.25
CA ARG A 38 12.96 9.65 18.80
C ARG A 38 13.62 8.26 18.93
N SER A 39 13.36 7.56 20.04
CA SER A 39 13.88 6.19 20.28
C SER A 39 13.25 5.16 19.34
N LEU A 40 12.02 5.41 18.89
CA LEU A 40 11.25 4.52 18.01
C LEU A 40 11.78 4.42 16.56
N ARG A 41 12.89 5.09 16.20
CA ARG A 41 13.43 5.04 14.83
C ARG A 41 13.74 3.63 14.32
N ILE A 42 14.20 2.73 15.20
CA ILE A 42 14.42 1.31 14.86
C ILE A 42 13.08 0.63 14.57
N HIS A 43 12.04 0.94 15.36
CA HIS A 43 10.70 0.42 15.17
C HIS A 43 10.02 0.94 13.89
N TYR A 44 10.35 2.16 13.44
CA TYR A 44 9.84 2.69 12.17
C TYR A 44 10.41 1.93 10.95
N LYS A 45 11.65 1.45 11.02
CA LYS A 45 12.21 0.55 9.99
C LYS A 45 11.50 -0.80 9.98
N ALA A 46 11.18 -1.36 11.16
CA ALA A 46 10.37 -2.57 11.23
C ALA A 46 8.99 -2.36 10.58
N LEU A 47 8.32 -1.23 10.87
CA LEU A 47 7.04 -0.85 10.25
C LEU A 47 7.13 -0.64 8.73
N GLU A 48 8.29 -0.24 8.21
CA GLU A 48 8.54 -0.18 6.76
C GLU A 48 8.46 -1.58 6.16
N ILE A 49 9.16 -2.54 6.77
CA ILE A 49 9.17 -3.94 6.33
C ILE A 49 7.76 -4.54 6.43
N THR A 50 7.03 -4.28 7.51
CA THR A 50 5.66 -4.79 7.69
C THR A 50 4.64 -4.19 6.74
N CYS A 51 5.00 -3.25 5.88
CA CYS A 51 4.11 -2.76 4.83
C CYS A 51 4.84 -2.60 3.49
N HIS A 52 5.96 -3.28 3.30
CA HIS A 52 6.70 -3.24 2.04
C HIS A 52 6.01 -4.14 1.00
N GLY A 53 5.94 -3.68 -0.25
CA GLY A 53 5.18 -4.37 -1.31
C GLY A 53 5.68 -5.78 -1.59
N ILE A 54 7.00 -5.94 -1.75
CA ILE A 54 7.64 -7.24 -2.06
C ILE A 54 7.35 -8.30 -0.97
N PRO A 55 7.67 -8.09 0.33
CA PRO A 55 7.34 -9.06 1.38
C PRO A 55 5.85 -9.39 1.48
N TRP A 56 4.97 -8.39 1.33
CA TRP A 56 3.52 -8.63 1.37
C TRP A 56 3.04 -9.50 0.23
N PHE A 57 3.46 -9.19 -0.99
CA PHE A 57 3.03 -9.95 -2.17
C PHE A 57 3.56 -11.38 -2.11
N ALA A 58 4.84 -11.54 -1.74
CA ALA A 58 5.45 -12.85 -1.53
C ALA A 58 4.74 -13.65 -0.42
N PHE A 59 4.39 -13.00 0.69
CA PHE A 59 3.65 -13.61 1.79
C PHE A 59 2.28 -14.13 1.33
N TRP A 60 1.50 -13.32 0.59
CA TRP A 60 0.16 -13.74 0.15
C TRP A 60 0.19 -14.84 -0.91
N ILE A 61 1.18 -14.83 -1.81
CA ILE A 61 1.39 -15.94 -2.74
C ILE A 61 1.74 -17.21 -1.97
N ALA A 62 2.70 -17.14 -1.03
CA ALA A 62 3.08 -18.28 -0.22
C ALA A 62 1.93 -18.80 0.64
N PHE A 63 1.13 -17.90 1.24
CA PHE A 63 -0.06 -18.25 2.01
C PHE A 63 -1.10 -18.97 1.15
N THR A 64 -1.34 -18.49 -0.07
CA THR A 64 -2.25 -19.14 -1.03
C THR A 64 -1.77 -20.54 -1.39
N TRP A 65 -0.47 -20.70 -1.64
CA TRP A 65 0.12 -22.00 -1.98
C TRP A 65 0.14 -22.99 -0.81
N LEU A 66 0.46 -22.53 0.40
CA LEU A 66 0.53 -23.38 1.60
C LEU A 66 -0.85 -23.75 2.15
N PHE A 67 -1.85 -22.89 1.97
CA PHE A 67 -3.20 -23.07 2.50
C PHE A 67 -4.23 -23.12 1.37
N ASN A 68 -4.19 -24.20 0.58
CA ASN A 68 -5.19 -24.47 -0.45
C ASN A 68 -6.49 -25.01 0.16
N ASN A 69 -7.25 -24.12 0.81
CA ASN A 69 -8.56 -24.42 1.39
C ASN A 69 -9.61 -23.58 0.67
N THR A 70 -10.68 -24.22 0.18
CA THR A 70 -11.78 -23.55 -0.53
C THR A 70 -12.38 -22.41 0.29
N SER A 71 -12.46 -22.55 1.61
CA SER A 71 -12.99 -21.50 2.49
C SER A 71 -12.11 -20.24 2.57
N LEU A 72 -10.83 -20.34 2.18
CA LEU A 72 -9.88 -19.21 2.18
C LEU A 72 -9.63 -18.65 0.79
N ILE A 73 -10.02 -19.35 -0.27
CA ILE A 73 -9.65 -19.01 -1.64
C ILE A 73 -10.25 -17.67 -2.07
N GLN A 74 -11.48 -17.38 -1.64
CA GLN A 74 -12.13 -16.10 -1.91
C GLN A 74 -11.34 -14.93 -1.29
N LEU A 75 -10.90 -15.08 -0.04
CA LEU A 75 -10.06 -14.11 0.65
C LEU A 75 -8.72 -13.92 -0.06
N GLN A 76 -8.04 -15.03 -0.34
CA GLN A 76 -6.70 -15.06 -0.95
C GLN A 76 -6.68 -14.37 -2.32
N VAL A 77 -7.63 -14.70 -3.19
CA VAL A 77 -7.72 -14.15 -4.54
C VAL A 77 -8.06 -12.66 -4.50
N ASN A 78 -9.10 -12.27 -3.76
CA ASN A 78 -9.53 -10.86 -3.75
C ASN A 78 -8.47 -9.93 -3.14
N ILE A 79 -7.74 -10.38 -2.10
CA ILE A 79 -6.67 -9.56 -1.53
C ILE A 79 -5.45 -9.47 -2.45
N LEU A 80 -5.09 -10.54 -3.18
CA LEU A 80 -4.03 -10.51 -4.19
C LEU A 80 -4.37 -9.56 -5.34
N ILE A 81 -5.62 -9.58 -5.83
CA ILE A 81 -6.12 -8.64 -6.84
C ILE A 81 -5.99 -7.20 -6.32
N GLY A 82 -6.43 -6.94 -5.10
CA GLY A 82 -6.32 -5.60 -4.51
C GLY A 82 -4.89 -5.12 -4.30
N LEU A 83 -3.97 -6.00 -3.86
CA LEU A 83 -2.54 -5.67 -3.75
C LEU A 83 -1.90 -5.40 -5.11
N LEU A 84 -2.28 -6.15 -6.15
CA LEU A 84 -1.81 -5.92 -7.52
C LEU A 84 -2.32 -4.57 -8.06
N LEU A 85 -3.61 -4.26 -7.84
CA LEU A 85 -4.20 -2.98 -8.20
C LEU A 85 -3.52 -1.81 -7.48
N ASP A 86 -3.24 -1.93 -6.18
CA ASP A 86 -2.49 -0.94 -5.41
C ASP A 86 -1.12 -0.65 -6.05
N ILE A 87 -0.34 -1.69 -6.35
CA ILE A 87 0.98 -1.54 -6.97
C ILE A 87 0.88 -0.80 -8.31
N ILE A 88 -0.07 -1.19 -9.17
CA ILE A 88 -0.26 -0.58 -10.49
C ILE A 88 -0.67 0.89 -10.36
N LEU A 89 -1.68 1.19 -9.55
CA LEU A 89 -2.18 2.56 -9.37
C LEU A 89 -1.13 3.48 -8.77
N ILE A 90 -0.39 3.01 -7.76
CA ILE A 90 0.70 3.78 -7.15
C ILE A 90 1.83 3.99 -8.14
N ALA A 91 2.22 2.99 -8.93
CA ALA A 91 3.26 3.13 -9.94
C ALA A 91 2.89 4.16 -11.01
N ILE A 92 1.65 4.11 -11.52
CA ILE A 92 1.12 5.08 -12.50
C ILE A 92 1.10 6.49 -11.88
N ALA A 93 0.56 6.63 -10.67
CA ALA A 93 0.47 7.91 -10.00
C ALA A 93 1.87 8.52 -9.76
N LYS A 94 2.83 7.72 -9.28
CA LYS A 94 4.22 8.16 -9.09
C LYS A 94 4.87 8.59 -10.39
N ALA A 95 4.67 7.83 -11.48
CA ALA A 95 5.17 8.17 -12.80
C ALA A 95 4.56 9.47 -13.37
N TYR A 96 3.31 9.78 -13.00
CA TYR A 96 2.59 10.98 -13.42
C TYR A 96 2.97 12.23 -12.60
N PHE A 97 2.92 12.14 -11.26
CA PHE A 97 3.13 13.29 -10.37
C PHE A 97 4.61 13.64 -10.20
N ARG A 98 5.50 12.65 -10.20
CA ARG A 98 6.95 12.81 -10.12
C ARG A 98 7.45 13.73 -8.99
N ARG A 99 6.72 13.75 -7.86
CA ARG A 99 7.08 14.57 -6.69
C ARG A 99 8.37 14.04 -6.05
N ARG A 100 9.30 14.94 -5.70
CA ARG A 100 10.57 14.59 -5.04
C ARG A 100 10.37 14.29 -3.56
N ARG A 101 11.12 13.31 -3.01
CA ARG A 101 11.12 12.95 -1.58
C ARG A 101 11.79 14.02 -0.69
N PRO A 102 11.46 14.07 0.62
CA PRO A 102 12.02 15.05 1.56
C PRO A 102 13.53 14.96 1.79
N VAL A 103 14.10 13.76 1.74
CA VAL A 103 15.54 13.51 1.89
C VAL A 103 15.99 12.52 0.81
N ALA A 104 17.08 12.84 0.11
CA ALA A 104 17.79 11.91 -0.75
C ALA A 104 18.63 10.95 0.12
N ASN A 105 17.97 10.05 0.87
CA ASN A 105 18.66 9.13 1.75
C ASN A 105 18.98 7.81 1.05
N SER A 106 20.27 7.50 0.98
CA SER A 106 20.93 6.30 0.45
C SER A 106 20.60 4.99 1.19
N ASP A 107 19.99 5.06 2.37
CA ASP A 107 19.73 3.89 3.24
C ASP A 107 18.44 3.12 2.90
N ASP A 108 17.70 3.55 1.88
CA ASP A 108 16.53 2.82 1.36
C ASP A 108 16.99 1.90 0.21
N ALA A 109 17.69 0.82 0.54
CA ALA A 109 18.27 -0.08 -0.48
C ALA A 109 17.19 -0.71 -1.38
N LEU A 110 15.97 -0.89 -0.85
CA LEU A 110 14.84 -1.47 -1.59
C LEU A 110 13.96 -0.42 -2.26
N GLY A 111 13.77 0.77 -1.66
CA GLY A 111 12.98 1.87 -2.22
C GLY A 111 13.70 2.75 -3.23
N GLN A 112 14.89 2.35 -3.71
CA GLN A 112 15.64 3.03 -4.78
C GLN A 112 15.42 2.42 -6.17
N ILE A 113 14.61 1.38 -6.30
CA ILE A 113 14.37 0.71 -7.58
C ILE A 113 13.09 1.26 -8.25
N GLY A 114 13.23 1.79 -9.46
CA GLY A 114 12.09 2.16 -10.31
C GLY A 114 11.30 3.41 -9.87
N PRO A 115 9.96 3.45 -10.01
CA PRO A 115 9.14 4.63 -9.69
C PRO A 115 9.16 5.01 -8.21
N ASP A 116 9.75 4.18 -7.33
CA ASP A 116 9.89 4.48 -5.92
C ASP A 116 10.79 5.68 -5.61
N VAL A 117 11.54 6.20 -6.57
CA VAL A 117 12.25 7.49 -6.42
C VAL A 117 11.28 8.65 -6.11
N PHE A 118 10.01 8.55 -6.51
CA PHE A 118 9.00 9.58 -6.28
C PHE A 118 8.26 9.40 -4.93
N SER A 119 7.86 10.53 -4.34
CA SER A 119 7.26 10.58 -3.01
C SER A 119 5.73 10.50 -3.01
N PHE A 120 5.07 11.05 -4.03
CA PHE A 120 3.61 11.10 -4.09
C PHE A 120 3.05 10.07 -5.06
N PRO A 121 2.01 9.31 -4.68
CA PRO A 121 1.50 9.12 -3.31
C PRO A 121 2.36 8.12 -2.50
N SER A 122 2.13 8.05 -1.18
CA SER A 122 2.76 7.04 -0.32
C SER A 122 2.13 5.66 -0.53
N GLY A 123 2.88 4.75 -1.17
CA GLY A 123 2.45 3.37 -1.39
C GLY A 123 2.29 2.54 -0.10
N HIS A 124 3.09 2.81 0.93
CA HIS A 124 2.93 2.15 2.23
C HIS A 124 1.61 2.57 2.91
N ALA A 125 1.27 3.86 2.85
CA ALA A 125 0.00 4.33 3.40
C ALA A 125 -1.19 3.77 2.62
N SER A 126 -1.11 3.74 1.28
CA SER A 126 -2.13 3.15 0.42
C SER A 126 -2.41 1.69 0.75
N ARG A 127 -1.37 0.86 0.80
CA ARG A 127 -1.48 -0.55 1.16
C ARG A 127 -2.04 -0.78 2.55
N ALA A 128 -1.53 -0.07 3.57
CA ALA A 128 -2.01 -0.22 4.94
C ALA A 128 -3.50 0.12 5.05
N VAL A 129 -3.95 1.19 4.39
CA VAL A 129 -5.36 1.59 4.35
C VAL A 129 -6.20 0.59 3.57
N PHE A 130 -5.75 0.13 2.41
CA PHE A 130 -6.43 -0.92 1.63
C PHE A 130 -6.66 -2.17 2.48
N VAL A 131 -5.59 -2.73 3.07
CA VAL A 131 -5.66 -3.95 3.89
C VAL A 131 -6.58 -3.75 5.10
N THR A 132 -6.50 -2.58 5.74
CA THR A 132 -7.36 -2.26 6.88
C THR A 132 -8.82 -2.18 6.50
N TYR A 133 -9.13 -1.47 5.41
CA TYR A 133 -10.49 -1.38 4.91
C TYR A 133 -11.03 -2.74 4.50
N PHE A 134 -10.21 -3.54 3.81
CA PHE A 134 -10.54 -4.89 3.37
C PHE A 134 -11.01 -5.74 4.55
N PHE A 135 -10.22 -5.81 5.63
CA PHE A 135 -10.55 -6.62 6.81
C PHE A 135 -11.59 -6.01 7.77
N ILE A 136 -12.01 -4.76 7.54
CA ILE A 136 -13.12 -4.16 8.28
C ILE A 136 -14.44 -4.32 7.52
N ASN A 137 -14.44 -4.17 6.20
CA ASN A 137 -15.66 -4.02 5.40
C ASN A 137 -15.90 -5.13 4.37
N LEU A 138 -14.86 -5.66 3.74
CA LEU A 138 -15.02 -6.63 2.64
C LEU A 138 -14.93 -8.08 3.13
N TYR A 139 -13.99 -8.33 4.04
CA TYR A 139 -13.83 -9.61 4.71
C TYR A 139 -13.68 -9.38 6.22
N PRO A 140 -14.79 -9.05 6.93
CA PRO A 140 -14.73 -8.54 8.29
C PRO A 140 -14.07 -9.54 9.26
N LEU A 141 -13.01 -9.09 9.93
CA LEU A 141 -12.42 -9.80 11.05
C LEU A 141 -13.26 -9.60 12.32
N PRO A 142 -13.09 -10.47 13.34
CA PRO A 142 -13.69 -10.26 14.65
C PRO A 142 -13.34 -8.87 15.21
N ILE A 143 -14.28 -8.26 15.96
CA ILE A 143 -14.16 -6.87 16.41
C ILE A 143 -12.89 -6.57 17.22
N TYR A 144 -12.36 -7.55 17.95
CA TYR A 144 -11.12 -7.41 18.72
C TYR A 144 -9.85 -7.28 17.84
N CYS A 145 -9.91 -7.67 16.57
CA CYS A 145 -8.84 -7.48 15.59
C CYS A 145 -8.83 -6.05 15.00
N ILE A 146 -9.92 -5.28 15.14
CA ILE A 146 -10.03 -3.94 14.53
C ILE A 146 -9.10 -2.92 15.21
N PRO A 147 -9.06 -2.78 16.55
CA PRO A 147 -8.15 -1.83 17.19
C PRO A 147 -6.66 -2.02 16.84
N PRO A 148 -6.06 -3.23 16.88
CA PRO A 148 -4.66 -3.39 16.50
C PRO A 148 -4.41 -3.11 15.01
N LEU A 149 -5.38 -3.38 14.14
CA LEU A 149 -5.27 -3.10 12.71
C LEU A 149 -5.26 -1.58 12.43
N LEU A 150 -6.14 -0.82 13.08
CA LEU A 150 -6.16 0.64 13.02
C LEU A 150 -4.88 1.24 13.62
N ALA A 151 -4.40 0.69 14.73
CA ALA A 151 -3.15 1.10 15.35
C ALA A 151 -1.96 0.87 14.41
N TRP A 152 -1.89 -0.30 13.76
CA TRP A 152 -0.86 -0.62 12.77
C TRP A 152 -0.88 0.37 11.60
N THR A 153 -2.04 0.61 10.98
CA THR A 153 -2.17 1.53 9.84
C THR A 153 -1.81 2.96 10.20
N THR A 154 -2.25 3.44 11.36
CA THR A 154 -1.88 4.76 11.87
C THR A 154 -0.37 4.84 12.10
N SER A 155 0.23 3.80 12.66
CA SER A 155 1.67 3.72 12.92
C SER A 155 2.49 3.70 11.63
N VAL A 156 2.05 2.95 10.62
CA VAL A 156 2.66 2.93 9.29
C VAL A 156 2.62 4.34 8.68
N CYS A 157 1.45 4.98 8.63
CA CYS A 157 1.29 6.34 8.10
C CYS A 157 2.18 7.37 8.80
N LEU A 158 2.19 7.38 10.14
CA LEU A 158 3.04 8.29 10.92
C LEU A 158 4.52 8.01 10.70
N SER A 159 4.93 6.74 10.65
CA SER A 159 6.34 6.38 10.43
C SER A 159 6.90 6.97 9.15
N ARG A 160 6.09 7.07 8.08
CA ARG A 160 6.52 7.62 6.78
C ARG A 160 6.91 9.10 6.87
N ILE A 161 6.19 9.85 7.69
CA ILE A 161 6.45 11.28 7.93
C ILE A 161 7.65 11.44 8.87
N LEU A 162 7.65 10.71 9.99
CA LEU A 162 8.69 10.81 11.03
C LEU A 162 10.08 10.34 10.55
N MET A 163 10.13 9.40 9.60
CA MET A 163 11.37 8.99 8.92
C MET A 163 11.80 9.94 7.79
N ASN A 164 11.09 11.05 7.56
CA ASN A 164 11.30 11.97 6.45
C ASN A 164 11.29 11.27 5.06
N ARG A 165 10.51 10.19 4.92
CA ARG A 165 10.34 9.50 3.62
C ARG A 165 9.29 10.18 2.75
N HIS A 166 8.26 10.74 3.38
CA HIS A 166 7.10 11.33 2.74
C HIS A 166 6.67 12.61 3.44
N TYR A 167 6.07 13.53 2.67
CA TYR A 167 5.37 14.67 3.24
C TYR A 167 3.95 14.27 3.69
N ILE A 168 3.28 15.14 4.44
CA ILE A 168 1.91 14.89 4.93
C ILE A 168 0.96 14.68 3.76
N LEU A 169 1.00 15.51 2.71
CA LEU A 169 0.15 15.30 1.53
C LEU A 169 0.44 13.98 0.80
N ASP A 170 1.67 13.47 0.85
CA ASP A 170 1.98 12.17 0.25
C ASP A 170 1.28 11.02 0.98
N VAL A 171 1.22 11.11 2.32
CA VAL A 171 0.51 10.14 3.16
C VAL A 171 -0.99 10.26 2.97
N LEU A 172 -1.54 11.48 2.96
CA LEU A 172 -2.96 11.69 2.68
C LEU A 172 -3.35 11.21 1.28
N GLY A 173 -2.51 11.44 0.28
CA GLY A 173 -2.66 10.86 -1.05
C GLY A 173 -2.65 9.33 -1.00
N GLY A 174 -1.72 8.73 -0.24
CA GLY A 174 -1.71 7.28 -0.01
C GLY A 174 -3.03 6.78 0.59
N VAL A 175 -3.54 7.43 1.64
CA VAL A 175 -4.85 7.07 2.25
C VAL A 175 -5.97 7.10 1.21
N MET A 176 -6.04 8.15 0.40
CA MET A 176 -7.05 8.26 -0.66
C MET A 176 -6.94 7.15 -1.70
N PHE A 177 -5.73 6.84 -2.16
CA PHE A 177 -5.50 5.76 -3.11
C PHE A 177 -5.84 4.38 -2.53
N GLY A 178 -5.53 4.13 -1.26
CA GLY A 178 -5.89 2.89 -0.58
C GLY A 178 -7.40 2.67 -0.50
N LEU A 179 -8.16 3.75 -0.24
CA LEU A 179 -9.63 3.71 -0.28
C LEU A 179 -10.17 3.49 -1.69
N ILE A 180 -9.58 4.11 -2.71
CA ILE A 180 -9.95 3.89 -4.12
C ILE A 180 -9.73 2.44 -4.52
N VAL A 181 -8.59 1.84 -4.14
CA VAL A 181 -8.30 0.42 -4.37
C VAL A 181 -9.36 -0.44 -3.71
N ALA A 182 -9.63 -0.22 -2.42
CA ALA A 182 -10.62 -1.01 -1.68
C ALA A 182 -12.02 -0.91 -2.29
N TRP A 183 -12.44 0.30 -2.67
CA TRP A 183 -13.72 0.53 -3.32
C TRP A 183 -13.79 -0.15 -4.70
N THR A 184 -12.72 -0.08 -5.48
CA THR A 184 -12.63 -0.79 -6.77
C THR A 184 -12.74 -2.30 -6.56
N VAL A 185 -12.01 -2.87 -5.61
CA VAL A 185 -12.07 -4.30 -5.25
C VAL A 185 -13.49 -4.70 -4.84
N SER A 186 -14.22 -3.83 -4.13
CA SER A 186 -15.61 -4.12 -3.77
C SER A 186 -16.55 -4.27 -4.98
N PHE A 187 -16.29 -3.58 -6.09
CA PHE A 187 -17.07 -3.72 -7.32
C PHE A 187 -16.70 -4.94 -8.16
N ILE A 188 -15.43 -5.33 -8.16
CA ILE A 188 -14.92 -6.48 -8.90
C ILE A 188 -14.79 -7.72 -8.01
N TRP A 189 -15.49 -7.72 -6.87
CA TRP A 189 -15.38 -8.77 -5.86
C TRP A 189 -15.75 -10.12 -6.47
N LEU A 190 -14.83 -11.07 -6.37
CA LEU A 190 -15.07 -12.43 -6.83
C LEU A 190 -15.79 -13.21 -5.72
N ASP A 191 -16.91 -13.83 -6.07
CA ASP A 191 -17.51 -14.85 -5.22
C ASP A 191 -16.61 -16.09 -5.13
N GLU A 192 -16.94 -17.00 -4.22
CA GLU A 192 -16.16 -18.22 -3.99
C GLU A 192 -16.03 -19.05 -5.27
N SER A 193 -17.10 -19.19 -6.06
CA SER A 193 -17.09 -20.00 -7.28
C SER A 193 -16.16 -19.42 -8.36
N ALA A 194 -16.20 -18.09 -8.55
CA ALA A 194 -15.33 -17.39 -9.47
C ALA A 194 -13.86 -17.42 -9.01
N ALA A 195 -13.62 -17.31 -7.69
CA ALA A 195 -12.28 -17.42 -7.13
C ALA A 195 -11.69 -18.82 -7.30
N VAL A 196 -12.47 -19.88 -7.06
CA VAL A 196 -12.07 -21.28 -7.32
C VAL A 196 -11.79 -21.50 -8.80
N TYR A 197 -12.65 -21.00 -9.69
CA TYR A 197 -12.44 -21.09 -11.13
C TYR A 197 -11.14 -20.41 -11.56
N LEU A 198 -10.89 -19.19 -11.07
CA LEU A 198 -9.65 -18.47 -11.38
C LEU A 198 -8.41 -19.22 -10.89
N MET A 199 -8.46 -19.76 -9.67
CA MET A 199 -7.33 -20.50 -9.11
C MET A 199 -7.09 -21.83 -9.83
N SER A 200 -8.13 -22.61 -10.14
CA SER A 200 -7.99 -23.85 -10.92
C SER A 200 -7.46 -23.59 -12.33
N PHE A 201 -7.91 -22.50 -12.97
CA PHE A 201 -7.37 -22.07 -14.26
C PHE A 201 -5.87 -21.72 -14.19
N LEU A 202 -5.41 -21.14 -13.08
CA LEU A 202 -4.00 -20.79 -12.88
C LEU A 202 -3.14 -21.99 -12.44
N SER A 203 -3.70 -22.95 -11.71
CA SER A 203 -2.98 -24.15 -11.24
C SER A 203 -2.98 -25.30 -12.25
N ASP A 204 -3.75 -25.18 -13.34
CA ASP A 204 -3.97 -26.24 -14.33
C ASP A 204 -4.57 -27.53 -13.72
N ASP A 205 -5.20 -27.39 -12.55
CA ASP A 205 -5.98 -28.44 -11.91
C ASP A 205 -7.31 -28.55 -12.66
N LYS A 206 -7.51 -29.65 -13.39
CA LYS A 206 -8.81 -29.93 -14.01
C LYS A 206 -9.87 -30.03 -12.92
N ILE A 207 -10.96 -29.29 -13.09
CA ILE A 207 -12.15 -29.43 -12.24
C ILE A 207 -12.75 -30.81 -12.56
N ASP A 208 -12.45 -31.81 -11.74
CA ASP A 208 -13.06 -33.15 -11.79
C ASP A 208 -14.54 -33.04 -11.37
N GLY A 209 -15.39 -32.59 -12.29
CA GLY A 209 -16.82 -32.35 -12.03
C GLY A 209 -17.70 -32.41 -13.27
N GLY A 210 -17.21 -32.99 -14.36
CA GLY A 210 -17.97 -33.21 -15.59
C GLY A 210 -18.24 -34.69 -15.82
N ASP A 211 -18.99 -35.35 -14.93
CA ASP A 211 -19.65 -36.61 -15.27
C ASP A 211 -20.71 -36.31 -16.34
N TYR A 212 -20.29 -36.28 -17.60
CA TYR A 212 -21.21 -36.43 -18.71
C TYR A 212 -21.65 -37.90 -18.68
N HIS A 213 -22.80 -38.16 -18.06
CA HIS A 213 -23.54 -39.39 -18.31
C HIS A 213 -23.85 -39.45 -19.82
N VAL A 214 -23.09 -40.26 -20.55
CA VAL A 214 -23.40 -40.75 -21.89
C VAL A 214 -23.67 -42.24 -21.82
#